data_AF-A0A6J6VG13-F1
#
_entry.id   AF-A0A6J6VG13-F1
#
_cell.length_a   1.000
_cell.length_b   1.000
_cell.length_c   1.000
_cell.angle_alpha   90.00
_cell.angle_beta   90.00
_cell.angle_gamma   90.00
#
_symmetry.space_group_name_H-M   'P 1'
#
loop_
_entity.id
_entity.type
_entity.pdbx_description
1 polymer ?
#
loop_
_entity_poly.entity_id
_entity_poly.type
_entity_poly.pdbx_seq_one_letter_code
_entity_poly.pdbx_strand_id
1 'polypeptide(L)'
;MAPSEEFINEMVGPRRYTALPTTTPLFEVLMQFREVGPASYPSADDAPYVSVAEDLERRAIERGEYAQMHLNSPGTPRGHGFTEENAKNKTMYYTTNLQGVKLIVIDSVNHFGGWQGSLDLEQFEWLEKEVAAADRPVVLASHHPLSKMFNDYAPVGRRVCLAEIQTMLLKYPQVIAWLAGHEHRHHIEWIGPQEEVTGFWQIETASHADWPQQSRTVEIVTDAAGDIYFGLTVVDHAAGVDYAKAQNPLEIAALSRAISANVWQKRPELGAKHGIDWWLGRPTDRNVVLKINKR
;
A
#
# COMPACT_ATOMS: atom_id res chain seq x y z
N MET A 1 13.49 2.96 1.35
CA MET A 1 14.95 2.82 1.40
C MET A 1 15.31 1.82 2.49
N ALA A 2 16.20 0.87 2.23
CA ALA A 2 16.77 0.07 3.32
C ALA A 2 17.63 0.98 4.21
N PRO A 3 17.46 0.97 5.54
CA PRO A 3 18.22 1.85 6.43
C PRO A 3 19.73 1.63 6.29
N SER A 4 20.53 2.71 6.37
CA SER A 4 21.99 2.60 6.38
C SER A 4 22.47 1.90 7.65
N GLU A 5 23.69 1.36 7.64
CA GLU A 5 24.30 0.75 8.83
C GLU A 5 24.38 1.74 10.00
N GLU A 6 24.70 3.00 9.71
CA GLU A 6 24.67 4.10 10.68
C GLU A 6 23.26 4.28 11.28
N PHE A 7 22.22 4.32 10.45
CA PHE A 7 20.85 4.45 10.93
C PHE A 7 20.42 3.25 11.78
N ILE A 8 20.81 2.03 11.39
CA ILE A 8 20.54 0.81 12.17
C ILE A 8 21.21 0.89 13.54
N ASN A 9 22.46 1.35 13.60
CA ASN A 9 23.19 1.54 14.86
C ASN A 9 22.49 2.55 15.77
N GLU A 10 21.98 3.66 15.20
CA GLU A 10 21.21 4.63 15.97
C GLU A 10 19.85 4.09 16.44
N MET A 11 19.19 3.20 15.68
CA MET A 11 17.94 2.56 16.11
C MET A 11 18.12 1.68 17.37
N VAL A 12 19.21 0.92 17.44
CA VAL A 12 19.46 -0.02 18.55
C VAL A 12 20.28 0.59 19.69
N GLY A 13 21.00 1.68 19.42
CA GLY A 13 21.91 2.33 20.34
C GLY A 13 21.23 3.09 21.49
N PRO A 14 22.02 3.71 22.38
CA PRO A 14 21.53 4.29 23.63
C PRO A 14 20.96 5.71 23.46
N ARG A 15 20.82 6.21 22.22
CA ARG A 15 20.45 7.59 21.94
C ARG A 15 19.07 7.65 21.31
N ARG A 16 18.17 8.43 21.92
CA ARG A 16 16.90 8.80 21.30
C ARG A 16 16.92 10.29 20.99
N TYR A 17 17.10 10.63 19.73
CA TYR A 17 17.13 12.01 19.25
C TYR A 17 15.77 12.69 19.46
N THR A 18 15.82 13.91 20.00
CA THR A 18 14.62 14.70 20.35
C THR A 18 14.45 15.96 19.50
N ALA A 19 15.47 16.33 18.72
CA ALA A 19 15.39 17.40 17.72
C ALA A 19 16.40 17.16 16.59
N LEU A 20 16.34 18.01 15.56
CA LEU A 20 17.32 18.04 14.48
C LEU A 20 18.67 18.63 14.96
N PRO A 21 19.79 18.33 14.28
CA PRO A 21 21.05 19.04 14.44
C PRO A 21 20.87 20.56 14.35
N THR A 22 21.69 21.34 15.06
CA THR A 22 21.55 22.82 15.09
C THR A 22 21.77 23.46 13.74
N THR A 23 22.54 22.79 12.87
CA THR A 23 22.88 23.21 11.52
C THR A 23 21.92 22.69 10.46
N THR A 24 20.92 21.86 10.82
CA THR A 24 20.01 21.22 9.87
C THR A 24 18.63 21.89 9.89
N PRO A 25 18.29 22.71 8.88
CA PRO A 25 16.98 23.36 8.83
C PRO A 25 15.87 22.33 8.58
N LEU A 26 14.78 22.41 9.36
CA LEU A 26 13.62 21.52 9.20
C LEU A 26 13.09 21.51 7.76
N PHE A 27 13.06 22.68 7.11
CA PHE A 27 12.59 22.80 5.74
C PHE A 27 13.43 21.95 4.77
N GLU A 28 14.75 21.96 4.90
CA GLU A 28 15.64 21.18 4.03
C GLU A 28 15.42 19.68 4.21
N VAL A 29 15.23 19.24 5.47
CA VAL A 29 14.89 17.85 5.79
C VAL A 29 13.58 17.45 5.11
N LEU A 30 12.53 18.28 5.24
CA LEU A 30 11.23 18.00 4.62
C LEU A 30 11.31 17.94 3.09
N MET A 31 12.16 18.77 2.47
CA MET A 31 12.35 18.79 1.01
C MET A 31 13.08 17.54 0.47
N GLN A 32 13.74 16.76 1.31
CA GLN A 32 14.37 15.50 0.91
C GLN A 32 13.37 14.34 0.80
N PHE A 33 12.21 14.42 1.46
CA PHE A 33 11.13 13.47 1.29
C PHE A 33 10.37 13.82 0.02
N ARG A 34 10.57 13.01 -1.03
CA ARG A 34 10.04 13.25 -2.37
C ARG A 34 9.26 12.05 -2.88
N GLU A 35 8.48 12.29 -3.93
CA GLU A 35 7.74 11.25 -4.64
C GLU A 35 8.68 10.20 -5.24
N VAL A 36 9.75 10.68 -5.87
CA VAL A 36 10.79 9.88 -6.53
C VAL A 36 12.07 9.94 -5.70
N GLY A 37 12.76 8.80 -5.62
CA GLY A 37 14.01 8.69 -4.85
C GLY A 37 15.15 9.59 -5.37
N PRO A 38 16.26 9.67 -4.61
CA PRO A 38 16.47 9.02 -3.32
C PRO A 38 15.75 9.78 -2.19
N ALA A 39 15.39 9.04 -1.14
CA ALA A 39 15.03 9.62 0.15
C ALA A 39 16.20 9.41 1.11
N SER A 40 16.71 10.46 1.74
CA SER A 40 17.78 10.37 2.74
C SER A 40 17.27 10.79 4.11
N TYR A 41 17.83 10.20 5.16
CA TYR A 41 17.69 10.72 6.51
C TYR A 41 18.81 11.72 6.78
N PRO A 42 18.54 12.82 7.52
CA PRO A 42 19.60 13.73 7.93
C PRO A 42 20.59 13.02 8.86
N SER A 43 21.86 13.45 8.84
CA SER A 43 22.86 13.02 9.82
C SER A 43 22.40 13.39 11.23
N ALA A 44 22.82 12.59 12.21
CA ALA A 44 22.50 12.81 13.60
C ALA A 44 23.52 13.72 14.34
N ASP A 45 24.51 14.27 13.63
CA ASP A 45 25.58 15.19 14.06
C ASP A 45 25.54 15.68 15.53
N ASP A 46 25.15 16.93 15.76
CA ASP A 46 25.01 17.55 17.08
C ASP A 46 23.56 17.50 17.59
N ALA A 47 22.74 16.62 17.03
CA ALA A 47 21.33 16.51 17.38
C ALA A 47 21.18 16.17 18.87
N PRO A 48 20.35 16.91 19.62
CA PRO A 48 20.12 16.62 21.02
C PRO A 48 19.39 15.28 21.17
N TYR A 49 19.78 14.51 22.18
CA TYR A 49 19.19 13.22 22.48
C TYR A 49 18.99 13.04 23.99
N VAL A 50 18.12 12.10 24.33
CA VAL A 50 18.04 11.54 25.68
C VAL A 50 18.65 10.14 25.69
N SER A 51 19.30 9.79 26.79
CA SER A 51 19.82 8.43 26.99
C SER A 51 18.68 7.45 27.22
N VAL A 52 18.74 6.34 26.49
CA VAL A 52 17.85 5.19 26.63
C VAL A 52 18.69 3.93 26.73
N ALA A 53 18.12 2.84 27.28
CA ALA A 53 18.79 1.56 27.25
C ALA A 53 18.97 1.09 25.80
N GLU A 54 20.13 0.53 25.49
CA GLU A 54 20.37 -0.17 24.22
C GLU A 54 19.41 -1.35 24.10
N ASP A 55 18.91 -1.58 22.90
CA ASP A 55 17.97 -2.67 22.63
C ASP A 55 18.10 -3.13 21.18
N LEU A 56 18.64 -4.33 21.00
CA LEU A 56 18.83 -4.93 19.68
C LEU A 56 17.49 -5.26 18.99
N GLU A 57 16.40 -5.39 19.74
CA GLU A 57 15.07 -5.66 19.21
C GLU A 57 14.44 -4.42 18.54
N ARG A 58 15.07 -3.23 18.66
CA ARG A 58 14.64 -2.01 17.95
C ARG A 58 15.08 -1.95 16.49
N ARG A 59 15.93 -2.87 16.02
CA ARG A 59 16.38 -2.86 14.62
C ARG A 59 15.20 -3.02 13.66
N ALA A 60 15.36 -2.52 12.43
CA ALA A 60 14.40 -2.81 11.38
C ALA A 60 14.35 -4.32 11.07
N ILE A 61 13.15 -4.82 10.77
CA ILE A 61 12.93 -6.21 10.35
C ILE A 61 13.37 -6.35 8.88
N GLU A 62 14.15 -7.39 8.60
CA GLU A 62 14.59 -7.71 7.24
C GLU A 62 13.46 -8.37 6.42
N ARG A 63 13.47 -8.22 5.08
CA ARG A 63 12.41 -8.81 4.22
C ARG A 63 12.22 -10.31 4.44
N GLY A 64 13.31 -11.08 4.46
CA GLY A 64 13.24 -12.53 4.69
C GLY A 64 12.72 -12.89 6.08
N GLU A 65 13.07 -12.08 7.09
CA GLU A 65 12.56 -12.22 8.45
C GLU A 65 11.06 -11.91 8.51
N TYR A 66 10.61 -10.86 7.83
CA TYR A 66 9.19 -10.51 7.72
C TYR A 66 8.37 -11.68 7.15
N ALA A 67 8.82 -12.30 6.06
CA ALA A 67 8.17 -13.49 5.51
C ALA A 67 8.22 -14.69 6.48
N GLN A 68 9.34 -14.90 7.19
CA GLN A 68 9.45 -15.95 8.20
C GLN A 68 8.52 -15.74 9.39
N MET A 69 8.33 -14.50 9.84
CA MET A 69 7.37 -14.17 10.89
C MET A 69 5.94 -14.48 10.45
N HIS A 70 5.57 -14.25 9.19
CA HIS A 70 4.26 -14.63 8.64
C HIS A 70 4.08 -16.16 8.53
N LEU A 71 5.15 -16.92 8.28
CA LEU A 71 5.11 -18.39 8.30
C LEU A 71 4.91 -18.95 9.71
N ASN A 72 5.38 -18.22 10.72
CA ASN A 72 5.31 -18.59 12.12
C ASN A 72 4.05 -18.05 12.82
N SER A 73 3.38 -17.06 12.23
CA SER A 73 2.16 -16.49 12.80
C SER A 73 0.99 -17.46 12.72
N PRO A 74 0.11 -17.47 13.73
CA PRO A 74 -1.10 -18.26 13.69
C PRO A 74 -2.07 -17.72 12.63
N GLY A 75 -2.90 -18.60 12.07
CA GLY A 75 -3.95 -18.23 11.12
C GLY A 75 -3.92 -19.09 9.86
N THR A 76 -4.95 -18.91 9.04
CA THR A 76 -5.08 -19.59 7.76
C THR A 76 -5.27 -18.57 6.63
N PRO A 77 -4.61 -18.75 5.47
CA PRO A 77 -3.63 -19.80 5.19
C PRO A 77 -2.31 -19.57 5.95
N ARG A 78 -1.58 -20.66 6.26
CA ARG A 78 -0.24 -20.57 6.86
C ARG A 78 0.67 -19.70 5.97
N GLY A 79 1.45 -18.82 6.57
CA GLY A 79 2.32 -17.91 5.81
C GLY A 79 1.60 -16.68 5.28
N HIS A 80 0.26 -16.63 5.34
CA HIS A 80 -0.54 -15.55 4.75
C HIS A 80 -0.16 -15.24 3.29
N GLY A 81 0.22 -16.30 2.55
CA GLY A 81 0.69 -16.24 1.16
C GLY A 81 2.22 -16.38 0.98
N PHE A 82 3.02 -16.06 2.01
CA PHE A 82 4.46 -16.29 1.97
C PHE A 82 4.82 -17.77 2.14
N THR A 83 5.90 -18.16 1.47
CA THR A 83 6.49 -19.50 1.52
C THR A 83 7.91 -19.47 2.12
N GLU A 84 8.47 -20.63 2.44
CA GLU A 84 9.88 -20.75 2.86
C GLU A 84 10.84 -20.24 1.79
N GLU A 85 10.48 -20.39 0.50
CA GLU A 85 11.24 -19.84 -0.62
C GLU A 85 11.20 -18.30 -0.62
N ASN A 86 10.04 -17.70 -0.33
CA ASN A 86 9.95 -16.23 -0.18
C ASN A 86 10.86 -15.72 0.94
N ALA A 87 10.86 -16.40 2.09
CA ALA A 87 11.72 -16.04 3.22
C ALA A 87 13.21 -16.15 2.87
N LYS A 88 13.60 -17.27 2.23
CA LYS A 88 14.99 -17.51 1.80
C LYS A 88 15.47 -16.50 0.75
N ASN A 89 14.65 -16.25 -0.27
CA ASN A 89 15.00 -15.40 -1.40
C ASN A 89 14.70 -13.91 -1.14
N LYS A 90 14.11 -13.58 0.02
CA LYS A 90 13.71 -12.22 0.42
C LYS A 90 12.73 -11.57 -0.57
N THR A 91 11.86 -12.36 -1.20
CA THR A 91 10.86 -11.90 -2.19
C THR A 91 9.52 -11.62 -1.53
N MET A 92 9.03 -10.38 -1.63
CA MET A 92 7.80 -9.91 -0.94
C MET A 92 6.56 -9.89 -1.85
N TYR A 93 6.55 -10.73 -2.86
CA TYR A 93 5.44 -10.91 -3.80
C TYR A 93 5.16 -12.41 -3.98
N TYR A 94 3.91 -12.76 -4.22
CA TYR A 94 3.46 -14.15 -4.31
C TYR A 94 2.14 -14.25 -5.07
N THR A 95 1.78 -15.47 -5.45
CA THR A 95 0.44 -15.78 -5.95
C THR A 95 -0.26 -16.78 -5.04
N THR A 96 -1.58 -16.70 -4.99
CA THR A 96 -2.41 -17.72 -4.33
C THR A 96 -3.76 -17.81 -5.04
N ASN A 97 -4.39 -18.98 -4.96
CA ASN A 97 -5.73 -19.17 -5.49
C ASN A 97 -6.74 -18.97 -4.36
N LEU A 98 -7.60 -17.98 -4.51
CA LEU A 98 -8.70 -17.71 -3.60
C LEU A 98 -9.99 -18.05 -4.31
N GLN A 99 -10.54 -19.23 -4.01
CA GLN A 99 -11.74 -19.73 -4.67
C GLN A 99 -11.57 -19.70 -6.21
N GLY A 100 -12.45 -18.98 -6.92
CA GLY A 100 -12.45 -18.87 -8.38
C GLY A 100 -11.45 -17.89 -8.98
N VAL A 101 -10.64 -17.16 -8.19
CA VAL A 101 -9.67 -16.18 -8.72
C VAL A 101 -8.23 -16.53 -8.33
N LYS A 102 -7.30 -16.10 -9.17
CA LYS A 102 -5.87 -16.06 -8.85
C LYS A 102 -5.55 -14.66 -8.30
N LEU A 103 -5.18 -14.59 -7.03
CA LEU A 103 -4.68 -13.37 -6.41
C LEU A 103 -3.16 -13.30 -6.64
N ILE A 104 -2.70 -12.20 -7.22
CA ILE A 104 -1.27 -11.88 -7.36
C ILE A 104 -0.97 -10.66 -6.50
N VAL A 105 -0.16 -10.85 -5.46
CA VAL A 105 0.28 -9.77 -4.58
C VAL A 105 1.66 -9.32 -5.03
N ILE A 106 1.78 -8.03 -5.36
CA ILE A 106 3.04 -7.43 -5.83
C ILE A 106 3.62 -6.49 -4.77
N ASP A 107 4.93 -6.57 -4.56
CA ASP A 107 5.69 -5.54 -3.87
C ASP A 107 5.88 -4.35 -4.83
N SER A 108 5.26 -3.23 -4.51
CA SER A 108 5.29 -2.01 -5.35
C SER A 108 6.26 -0.97 -4.80
N VAL A 109 6.95 -1.26 -3.69
CA VAL A 109 7.85 -0.32 -3.02
C VAL A 109 9.15 -0.20 -3.82
N ASN A 110 9.55 1.03 -4.15
CA ASN A 110 10.91 1.28 -4.60
C ASN A 110 11.86 1.31 -3.39
N HIS A 111 12.67 0.26 -3.25
CA HIS A 111 13.60 0.15 -2.12
C HIS A 111 14.76 1.16 -2.17
N PHE A 112 14.91 1.93 -3.25
CA PHE A 112 15.90 3.00 -3.36
C PHE A 112 15.41 4.37 -2.81
N GLY A 113 14.17 4.43 -2.31
CA GLY A 113 13.60 5.63 -1.69
C GLY A 113 12.60 6.36 -2.58
N GLY A 114 12.06 7.46 -2.06
CA GLY A 114 10.81 8.04 -2.54
C GLY A 114 9.59 7.30 -1.98
N TRP A 115 8.43 7.96 -2.00
CA TRP A 115 7.18 7.35 -1.54
C TRP A 115 6.29 6.81 -2.65
N GLN A 116 6.63 7.01 -3.93
CA GLN A 116 5.89 6.42 -5.05
C GLN A 116 6.46 5.07 -5.46
N GLY A 117 5.66 4.30 -6.19
CA GLY A 117 5.94 2.91 -6.50
C GLY A 117 6.63 2.67 -7.84
N SER A 118 7.21 1.48 -7.98
CA SER A 118 7.68 0.88 -9.24
C SER A 118 8.01 -0.59 -9.03
N LEU A 119 8.21 -1.36 -10.10
CA LEU A 119 8.71 -2.75 -10.03
C LEU A 119 10.19 -2.81 -10.44
N ASP A 120 10.93 -3.80 -9.95
CA ASP A 120 12.15 -4.21 -10.66
C ASP A 120 11.79 -5.11 -11.84
N LEU A 121 12.79 -5.36 -12.69
CA LEU A 121 12.62 -6.15 -13.90
C LEU A 121 12.26 -7.61 -13.59
N GLU A 122 12.89 -8.20 -12.56
CA GLU A 122 12.67 -9.60 -12.18
C GLU A 122 11.21 -9.84 -11.76
N GLN A 123 10.67 -8.97 -10.89
CA GLN A 123 9.28 -9.06 -10.47
C GLN A 123 8.31 -8.74 -11.61
N PHE A 124 8.65 -7.83 -12.52
CA PHE A 124 7.81 -7.52 -13.68
C PHE A 124 7.70 -8.71 -14.64
N GLU A 125 8.82 -9.37 -14.96
CA GLU A 125 8.85 -10.58 -15.80
C GLU A 125 8.15 -11.75 -15.13
N TRP A 126 8.35 -11.92 -13.82
CA TRP A 126 7.60 -12.88 -13.01
C TRP A 126 6.09 -12.62 -13.06
N LEU A 127 5.67 -11.36 -12.92
CA LEU A 127 4.26 -10.98 -12.97
C LEU A 127 3.64 -11.33 -14.34
N GLU A 128 4.29 -10.98 -15.45
CA GLU A 128 3.79 -11.32 -16.79
C GLU A 128 3.66 -12.83 -16.95
N LYS A 129 4.63 -13.62 -16.47
CA LYS A 129 4.56 -15.09 -16.48
C LYS A 129 3.38 -15.63 -15.67
N GLU A 130 3.17 -15.11 -14.46
CA GLU A 130 2.08 -15.55 -13.59
C GLU A 130 0.70 -15.20 -14.16
N VAL A 131 0.57 -14.02 -14.78
CA VAL A 131 -0.65 -13.60 -15.46
C VAL A 131 -0.89 -14.46 -16.71
N ALA A 132 0.12 -14.63 -17.57
CA ALA A 132 0.01 -15.39 -18.80
C ALA A 132 -0.35 -16.86 -18.59
N ALA A 133 0.12 -17.46 -17.48
CA ALA A 133 -0.17 -18.84 -17.12
C ALA A 133 -1.51 -19.03 -16.39
N ALA A 134 -2.25 -17.95 -16.09
CA ALA A 134 -3.50 -18.06 -15.35
C ALA A 134 -4.63 -18.68 -16.19
N ASP A 135 -5.27 -19.69 -15.63
CA ASP A 135 -6.43 -20.41 -16.19
C ASP A 135 -7.78 -19.87 -15.68
N ARG A 136 -7.75 -18.77 -14.92
CA ARG A 136 -8.87 -18.18 -14.20
C ARG A 136 -8.70 -16.66 -14.10
N PRO A 137 -9.75 -15.90 -13.72
CA PRO A 137 -9.62 -14.46 -13.52
C PRO A 137 -8.54 -14.10 -12.49
N VAL A 138 -7.80 -13.05 -12.79
CA VAL A 138 -6.66 -12.55 -12.02
C VAL A 138 -7.02 -11.24 -11.34
N VAL A 139 -6.76 -11.18 -10.04
CA VAL A 139 -6.83 -9.97 -9.24
C VAL A 139 -5.41 -9.62 -8.77
N LEU A 140 -4.97 -8.40 -9.04
CA LEU A 140 -3.73 -7.86 -8.50
C LEU A 140 -3.99 -7.17 -7.16
N ALA A 141 -3.03 -7.23 -6.25
CA ALA A 141 -3.03 -6.45 -5.01
C ALA A 141 -1.65 -5.83 -4.76
N SER A 142 -1.63 -4.56 -4.36
CA SER A 142 -0.41 -3.80 -4.06
C SER A 142 -0.65 -2.69 -3.03
N HIS A 143 0.43 -2.06 -2.58
CA HIS A 143 0.32 -0.79 -1.86
C HIS A 143 -0.04 0.36 -2.82
N HIS A 144 0.74 0.58 -3.88
CA HIS A 144 0.55 1.69 -4.82
C HIS A 144 -0.43 1.34 -5.94
N PRO A 145 -1.44 2.17 -6.26
CA PRO A 145 -2.24 2.00 -7.47
C PRO A 145 -1.39 2.31 -8.71
N LEU A 146 -1.86 1.89 -9.89
CA LEU A 146 -1.12 2.05 -11.14
C LEU A 146 -0.71 3.50 -11.43
N SER A 147 -1.59 4.48 -11.13
CA SER A 147 -1.32 5.92 -11.30
C SER A 147 -0.15 6.45 -10.45
N LYS A 148 0.30 5.66 -9.48
CA LYS A 148 1.36 5.97 -8.50
C LYS A 148 2.63 5.15 -8.74
N MET A 149 2.67 4.39 -9.83
CA MET A 149 3.81 3.58 -10.24
C MET A 149 4.76 4.39 -11.15
N PHE A 150 5.33 5.50 -10.67
CA PHE A 150 6.20 6.38 -11.46
C PHE A 150 7.56 6.69 -10.85
N ASN A 151 7.95 5.98 -9.78
CA ASN A 151 9.26 6.14 -9.16
C ASN A 151 10.32 5.33 -9.91
N ASP A 152 10.88 5.93 -10.96
CA ASP A 152 11.89 5.33 -11.83
C ASP A 152 13.30 5.32 -11.25
N TYR A 153 13.51 5.91 -10.07
CA TYR A 153 14.82 6.02 -9.44
C TYR A 153 15.44 4.65 -9.15
N ALA A 154 16.63 4.41 -9.68
CA ALA A 154 17.48 3.30 -9.30
C ALA A 154 18.97 3.67 -9.48
N PRO A 155 19.82 3.47 -8.45
CA PRO A 155 21.26 3.61 -8.60
C PRO A 155 21.87 2.47 -9.45
N VAL A 156 21.20 1.31 -9.51
CA VAL A 156 21.61 0.15 -10.31
C VAL A 156 20.40 -0.51 -10.96
N GLY A 157 20.57 -0.97 -12.20
CA GLY A 157 19.48 -1.56 -12.99
C GLY A 157 18.43 -0.54 -13.42
N ARG A 158 17.26 -1.02 -13.85
CA ARG A 158 16.12 -0.18 -14.24
C ARG A 158 14.90 -0.51 -13.38
N ARG A 159 14.01 0.47 -13.23
CA ARG A 159 12.66 0.27 -12.68
C ARG A 159 11.65 0.19 -13.83
N VAL A 160 10.56 -0.52 -13.59
CA VAL A 160 9.41 -0.63 -14.49
C VAL A 160 8.26 0.16 -13.88
N CYS A 161 7.72 1.10 -14.66
CA CYS A 161 6.73 2.08 -14.22
C CYS A 161 5.40 1.94 -15.01
N LEU A 162 4.48 2.85 -14.74
CA LEU A 162 3.08 2.87 -15.16
C LEU A 162 2.87 2.41 -16.60
N ALA A 163 3.53 3.04 -17.58
CA ALA A 163 3.26 2.78 -18.99
C ALA A 163 3.57 1.33 -19.40
N GLU A 164 4.69 0.78 -18.95
CA GLU A 164 5.08 -0.61 -19.23
C GLU A 164 4.17 -1.60 -18.50
N ILE A 165 3.86 -1.33 -17.22
CA ILE A 165 2.96 -2.17 -16.41
C ILE A 165 1.57 -2.22 -17.04
N GLN A 166 1.00 -1.06 -17.36
CA GLN A 166 -0.32 -0.96 -17.98
C GLN A 166 -0.35 -1.68 -19.34
N THR A 167 0.66 -1.43 -20.18
CA THR A 167 0.77 -2.07 -21.50
C THR A 167 0.81 -3.58 -21.38
N MET A 168 1.58 -4.12 -20.44
CA MET A 168 1.66 -5.56 -20.20
C MET A 168 0.33 -6.13 -19.71
N LEU A 169 -0.27 -5.55 -18.65
CA LEU A 169 -1.50 -6.08 -18.07
C LEU A 169 -2.67 -6.05 -19.06
N LEU A 170 -2.76 -5.02 -19.93
CA LEU A 170 -3.80 -4.92 -20.94
C LEU A 170 -3.71 -5.95 -22.07
N LYS A 171 -2.59 -6.69 -22.21
CA LYS A 171 -2.50 -7.84 -23.13
C LYS A 171 -3.34 -9.03 -22.65
N TYR A 172 -3.66 -9.09 -21.35
CA TYR A 172 -4.17 -10.27 -20.68
C TYR A 172 -5.62 -10.05 -20.20
N PRO A 173 -6.63 -10.52 -20.96
CA PRO A 173 -8.04 -10.30 -20.62
C PRO A 173 -8.47 -10.96 -19.30
N GLN A 174 -7.71 -11.93 -18.80
CA GLN A 174 -7.92 -12.55 -17.49
C GLN A 174 -7.67 -11.59 -16.32
N VAL A 175 -6.94 -10.49 -16.50
CA VAL A 175 -6.82 -9.46 -15.45
C VAL A 175 -8.15 -8.72 -15.34
N ILE A 176 -8.79 -8.82 -14.19
CA ILE A 176 -10.14 -8.28 -13.96
C ILE A 176 -10.17 -7.15 -12.93
N ALA A 177 -9.22 -7.12 -11.99
CA ALA A 177 -9.12 -6.04 -11.01
C ALA A 177 -7.70 -5.85 -10.47
N TRP A 178 -7.42 -4.65 -9.98
CA TRP A 178 -6.24 -4.31 -9.18
C TRP A 178 -6.68 -3.56 -7.92
N LEU A 179 -6.51 -4.21 -6.76
CA LEU A 179 -6.77 -3.66 -5.43
C LEU A 179 -5.53 -2.90 -4.91
N ALA A 180 -5.70 -1.65 -4.48
CA ALA A 180 -4.59 -0.82 -4.02
C ALA A 180 -4.96 0.09 -2.83
N GLY A 181 -3.94 0.66 -2.20
CA GLY A 181 -4.04 1.66 -1.13
C GLY A 181 -3.28 2.94 -1.48
N HIS A 182 -2.31 3.32 -0.64
CA HIS A 182 -1.40 4.46 -0.79
C HIS A 182 -2.02 5.86 -0.68
N GLU A 183 -3.08 6.16 -1.43
CA GLU A 183 -3.69 7.50 -1.47
C GLU A 183 -4.66 7.77 -0.30
N HIS A 184 -4.94 6.75 0.50
CA HIS A 184 -5.81 6.78 1.68
C HIS A 184 -7.24 7.24 1.35
N ARG A 185 -7.71 6.95 0.12
CA ARG A 185 -9.05 7.29 -0.36
C ARG A 185 -9.78 6.09 -0.93
N HIS A 186 -11.11 6.18 -0.95
CA HIS A 186 -11.90 5.34 -1.86
C HIS A 186 -11.85 5.92 -3.27
N HIS A 187 -11.44 5.11 -4.25
CA HIS A 187 -11.44 5.52 -5.66
C HIS A 187 -11.58 4.31 -6.57
N ILE A 188 -12.38 4.45 -7.62
CA ILE A 188 -12.58 3.42 -8.64
C ILE A 188 -12.33 4.02 -10.01
N GLU A 189 -11.56 3.30 -10.82
CA GLU A 189 -11.23 3.70 -12.18
C GLU A 189 -11.16 2.47 -13.09
N TRP A 190 -11.59 2.65 -14.34
CA TRP A 190 -11.37 1.65 -15.40
C TRP A 190 -10.00 1.85 -16.03
N ILE A 191 -9.18 0.80 -16.05
CA ILE A 191 -7.91 0.77 -16.76
C ILE A 191 -8.08 0.00 -18.07
N GLY A 192 -8.17 0.73 -19.18
CA GLY A 192 -8.22 0.14 -20.52
C GLY A 192 -8.90 1.04 -21.55
N PRO A 193 -8.85 0.66 -22.84
CA PRO A 193 -9.35 1.51 -23.92
C PRO A 193 -10.88 1.57 -24.01
N GLN A 194 -11.59 0.58 -23.48
CA GLN A 194 -13.05 0.53 -23.51
C GLN A 194 -13.59 -0.02 -22.20
N GLU A 195 -14.33 0.81 -21.47
CA GLU A 195 -14.94 0.49 -20.18
C GLU A 195 -15.79 -0.79 -20.26
N GLU A 196 -15.68 -1.64 -19.24
CA GLU A 196 -16.33 -2.96 -19.13
C GLU A 196 -15.99 -3.99 -20.22
N VAL A 197 -15.31 -3.61 -21.31
CA VAL A 197 -15.04 -4.50 -22.46
C VAL A 197 -13.57 -4.92 -22.50
N THR A 198 -12.65 -3.95 -22.53
CA THR A 198 -11.20 -4.22 -22.66
C THR A 198 -10.46 -3.45 -21.59
N GLY A 199 -9.95 -4.15 -20.57
CA GLY A 199 -9.35 -3.55 -19.39
C GLY A 199 -9.66 -4.25 -18.08
N PHE A 200 -9.48 -3.55 -16.96
CA PHE A 200 -9.79 -4.04 -15.62
C PHE A 200 -10.13 -2.89 -14.67
N TRP A 201 -10.74 -3.20 -13.53
CA TRP A 201 -11.05 -2.20 -12.50
C TRP A 201 -9.86 -1.97 -11.56
N GLN A 202 -9.37 -0.73 -11.46
CA GLN A 202 -8.53 -0.29 -10.34
C GLN A 202 -9.45 0.11 -9.19
N ILE A 203 -9.25 -0.49 -8.02
CA ILE A 203 -10.07 -0.27 -6.82
C ILE A 203 -9.15 0.12 -5.66
N GLU A 204 -9.21 1.39 -5.25
CA GLU A 204 -8.52 1.93 -4.09
C GLU A 204 -9.46 1.97 -2.87
N THR A 205 -8.94 1.62 -1.69
CA THR A 205 -9.67 1.69 -0.42
C THR A 205 -9.00 2.67 0.54
N ALA A 206 -9.82 3.41 1.30
CA ALA A 206 -9.34 4.33 2.30
C ALA A 206 -8.50 3.65 3.41
N SER A 207 -7.65 4.45 4.07
CA SER A 207 -6.80 3.99 5.17
C SER A 207 -7.59 3.78 6.46
N HIS A 208 -7.11 2.88 7.31
CA HIS A 208 -7.59 2.76 8.70
C HIS A 208 -7.01 3.81 9.64
N ALA A 209 -5.94 4.48 9.25
CA ALA A 209 -5.29 5.51 10.06
C ALA A 209 -5.94 6.89 9.88
N ASP A 210 -6.49 7.17 8.69
CA ASP A 210 -7.02 8.48 8.31
C ASP A 210 -8.53 8.44 8.14
N TRP A 211 -9.17 9.60 8.19
CA TRP A 211 -10.58 9.72 7.87
C TRP A 211 -10.85 9.12 6.48
N PRO A 212 -11.83 8.23 6.29
CA PRO A 212 -12.89 7.83 7.23
C PRO A 212 -12.67 6.56 8.08
N GLN A 213 -11.49 5.94 8.06
CA GLN A 213 -11.18 4.70 8.79
C GLN A 213 -12.03 3.49 8.39
N GLN A 214 -12.31 3.35 7.09
CA GLN A 214 -13.22 2.35 6.55
C GLN A 214 -12.49 1.18 5.86
N SER A 215 -13.07 -0.02 5.97
CA SER A 215 -12.72 -1.17 5.13
C SER A 215 -13.65 -1.25 3.92
N ARG A 216 -13.37 -2.19 3.01
CA ARG A 216 -14.23 -2.53 1.87
C ARG A 216 -14.33 -4.04 1.69
N THR A 217 -15.54 -4.55 1.47
CA THR A 217 -15.73 -5.89 0.90
C THR A 217 -15.71 -5.83 -0.61
N VAL A 218 -15.07 -6.82 -1.23
CA VAL A 218 -15.03 -7.00 -2.69
C VAL A 218 -15.58 -8.40 -2.98
N GLU A 219 -16.80 -8.45 -3.47
CA GLU A 219 -17.47 -9.71 -3.84
C GLU A 219 -17.42 -9.86 -5.35
N ILE A 220 -16.87 -10.97 -5.85
CA ILE A 220 -16.72 -11.23 -7.28
C ILE A 220 -17.68 -12.34 -7.66
N VAL A 221 -18.59 -12.06 -8.60
CA VAL A 221 -19.61 -13.01 -9.06
C VAL A 221 -19.54 -13.12 -10.57
N THR A 222 -19.72 -14.33 -11.10
CA THR A 222 -19.85 -14.58 -12.53
C THR A 222 -21.26 -15.07 -12.81
N ASP A 223 -21.94 -14.48 -13.79
CA ASP A 223 -23.26 -14.94 -14.20
C ASP A 223 -23.19 -16.10 -15.20
N ALA A 224 -24.35 -16.66 -15.55
CA ALA A 224 -24.45 -17.77 -16.51
C ALA A 224 -24.04 -17.37 -17.94
N ALA A 225 -24.04 -16.08 -18.28
CA ALA A 225 -23.59 -15.59 -19.57
C ALA A 225 -22.06 -15.44 -19.63
N GLY A 226 -21.39 -15.43 -18.47
CA GLY A 226 -19.94 -15.25 -18.33
C GLY A 226 -19.53 -13.81 -18.02
N ASP A 227 -20.48 -12.90 -17.77
CA ASP A 227 -20.16 -11.55 -17.30
C ASP A 227 -19.70 -11.61 -15.84
N ILE A 228 -18.75 -10.76 -15.47
CA ILE A 228 -18.20 -10.66 -14.12
C ILE A 228 -18.72 -9.39 -13.46
N TYR A 229 -19.18 -9.51 -12.22
CA TYR A 229 -19.65 -8.40 -11.40
C TYR A 229 -18.83 -8.28 -10.13
N PHE A 230 -18.64 -7.05 -9.67
CA PHE A 230 -18.00 -6.74 -8.39
C PHE A 230 -19.00 -6.03 -7.49
N GLY A 231 -19.44 -6.68 -6.42
CA GLY A 231 -20.17 -6.05 -5.34
C GLY A 231 -19.19 -5.38 -4.38
N LEU A 232 -19.19 -4.05 -4.33
CA LEU A 232 -18.31 -3.28 -3.45
C LEU A 232 -19.15 -2.68 -2.33
N THR A 233 -18.78 -2.96 -1.08
CA THR A 233 -19.43 -2.36 0.09
C THR A 233 -18.38 -1.80 1.05
N VAL A 234 -18.52 -0.52 1.37
CA VAL A 234 -17.69 0.16 2.37
C VAL A 234 -18.25 -0.14 3.76
N VAL A 235 -17.35 -0.46 4.70
CA VAL A 235 -17.69 -0.89 6.05
C VAL A 235 -16.97 -0.01 7.07
N ASP A 236 -17.75 0.57 7.98
CA ASP A 236 -17.23 1.28 9.15
C ASP A 236 -16.82 0.29 10.25
N HIS A 237 -15.81 0.66 11.03
CA HIS A 237 -15.53 -0.05 12.27
C HIS A 237 -16.68 0.13 13.29
N ALA A 238 -16.90 -0.88 14.13
CA ALA A 238 -18.06 -0.97 15.04
C ALA A 238 -18.09 0.05 16.19
N ALA A 239 -17.09 0.93 16.30
CA ALA A 239 -17.07 1.92 17.37
C ALA A 239 -18.20 2.94 17.22
N GLY A 240 -18.69 3.46 18.35
CA GLY A 240 -19.62 4.58 18.37
C GLY A 240 -18.97 5.90 17.94
N VAL A 241 -19.73 6.99 18.03
CA VAL A 241 -19.22 8.37 17.80
C VAL A 241 -18.64 9.01 19.07
N ASP A 242 -19.00 8.48 20.25
CA ASP A 242 -18.48 8.92 21.54
C ASP A 242 -17.38 7.97 22.01
N TYR A 243 -16.28 8.53 22.50
CA TYR A 243 -15.13 7.80 23.03
C TYR A 243 -15.10 7.76 24.56
N ALA A 244 -16.04 8.39 25.26
CA ALA A 244 -16.12 8.46 26.71
C ALA A 244 -14.74 8.76 27.35
N LYS A 245 -14.11 7.78 28.00
CA LYS A 245 -12.75 7.88 28.57
C LYS A 245 -11.72 6.99 27.85
N ALA A 246 -12.07 6.38 26.72
CA ALA A 246 -11.20 5.52 25.90
C ALA A 246 -10.57 4.37 26.71
N GLN A 247 -11.37 3.66 27.52
CA GLN A 247 -10.88 2.61 28.42
C GLN A 247 -10.89 1.21 27.79
N ASN A 248 -11.62 1.03 26.68
CA ASN A 248 -11.66 -0.22 25.94
C ASN A 248 -11.39 -0.01 24.43
N PRO A 249 -11.10 -1.07 23.66
CA PRO A 249 -10.75 -0.94 22.24
C PRO A 249 -11.79 -0.24 21.37
N LEU A 250 -13.08 -0.42 21.63
CA LEU A 250 -14.13 0.27 20.87
C LEU A 250 -14.14 1.77 21.17
N GLU A 251 -14.00 2.16 22.43
CA GLU A 251 -13.90 3.57 22.81
C GLU A 251 -12.61 4.22 22.28
N ILE A 252 -11.49 3.51 22.28
CA ILE A 252 -10.22 3.97 21.68
C ILE A 252 -10.40 4.16 20.16
N ALA A 253 -11.08 3.23 19.49
CA ALA A 253 -11.40 3.37 18.07
C ALA A 253 -12.35 4.55 17.80
N ALA A 254 -13.31 4.83 18.69
CA ALA A 254 -14.14 6.04 18.61
C ALA A 254 -13.31 7.32 18.76
N LEU A 255 -12.31 7.33 19.65
CA LEU A 255 -11.37 8.44 19.80
C LEU A 255 -10.55 8.61 18.52
N SER A 256 -10.06 7.51 17.95
CA SER A 256 -9.34 7.49 16.69
C SER A 256 -10.17 8.08 15.55
N ARG A 257 -11.48 7.78 15.47
CA ARG A 257 -12.41 8.39 14.51
C ARG A 257 -12.49 9.90 14.68
N ALA A 258 -12.63 10.39 15.90
CA ALA A 258 -12.69 11.82 16.17
C ALA A 258 -11.38 12.54 15.82
N ILE A 259 -10.23 11.94 16.12
CA ILE A 259 -8.92 12.49 15.80
C ILE A 259 -8.66 12.47 14.30
N SER A 260 -8.99 11.38 13.61
CA SER A 260 -8.76 11.22 12.18
C SER A 260 -9.58 12.19 11.34
N ALA A 261 -10.74 12.66 11.84
CA ALA A 261 -11.51 13.74 11.21
C ALA A 261 -10.83 15.12 11.31
N ASN A 262 -9.86 15.29 12.23
CA ASN A 262 -9.16 16.56 12.42
C ASN A 262 -7.93 16.69 11.50
N VAL A 263 -8.18 16.72 10.19
CA VAL A 263 -7.13 16.67 9.16
C VAL A 263 -6.70 18.06 8.74
N TRP A 264 -5.55 18.53 9.22
CA TRP A 264 -5.06 19.86 8.86
C TRP A 264 -4.73 19.98 7.35
N GLN A 265 -4.27 18.90 6.69
CA GLN A 265 -3.96 18.93 5.24
C GLN A 265 -5.21 19.15 4.35
N LYS A 266 -6.42 19.08 4.92
CA LYS A 266 -7.69 19.25 4.21
C LYS A 266 -8.42 20.55 4.56
N ARG A 267 -7.76 21.43 5.31
CA ARG A 267 -8.27 22.75 5.70
C ARG A 267 -8.06 23.77 4.59
N PRO A 268 -9.12 24.36 3.99
CA PRO A 268 -8.98 25.36 2.94
C PRO A 268 -8.11 26.57 3.35
N GLU A 269 -8.21 26.99 4.61
CA GLU A 269 -7.42 28.09 5.18
C GLU A 269 -5.91 27.81 5.23
N LEU A 270 -5.50 26.55 5.12
CA LEU A 270 -4.10 26.13 5.02
C LEU A 270 -3.69 25.77 3.56
N GLY A 271 -4.52 26.13 2.58
CA GLY A 271 -4.23 25.91 1.16
C GLY A 271 -4.58 24.52 0.63
N ALA A 272 -5.43 23.77 1.32
CA ALA A 272 -5.87 22.46 0.85
C ALA A 272 -6.61 22.55 -0.50
N LYS A 273 -6.17 21.75 -1.48
CA LYS A 273 -6.81 21.65 -2.80
C LYS A 273 -8.18 20.97 -2.76
N HIS A 274 -8.39 20.10 -1.77
CA HIS A 274 -9.60 19.32 -1.61
C HIS A 274 -10.00 19.29 -0.13
N GLY A 275 -11.31 19.31 0.14
CA GLY A 275 -11.84 19.14 1.48
C GLY A 275 -11.71 17.71 2.01
N ILE A 276 -12.16 17.51 3.24
CA ILE A 276 -12.06 16.24 3.97
C ILE A 276 -12.75 15.07 3.24
N ASP A 277 -13.84 15.35 2.52
CA ASP A 277 -14.62 14.35 1.78
C ASP A 277 -13.87 13.73 0.59
N TRP A 278 -12.72 14.30 0.19
CA TRP A 278 -11.92 13.73 -0.89
C TRP A 278 -11.48 12.29 -0.61
N TRP A 279 -11.18 11.97 0.66
CA TRP A 279 -10.82 10.61 1.07
C TRP A 279 -12.02 9.65 1.11
N LEU A 280 -13.26 10.17 1.23
CA LEU A 280 -14.47 9.35 1.11
C LEU A 280 -14.69 8.83 -0.31
N GLY A 281 -14.05 9.45 -1.31
CA GLY A 281 -14.33 9.20 -2.71
C GLY A 281 -15.70 9.70 -3.17
N ARG A 282 -15.97 9.57 -4.46
CA ARG A 282 -17.29 9.85 -5.04
C ARG A 282 -18.31 8.83 -4.50
N PRO A 283 -19.62 9.12 -4.55
CA PRO A 283 -20.64 8.11 -4.27
C PRO A 283 -20.45 6.81 -5.08
N THR A 284 -20.02 6.95 -6.34
CA THR A 284 -19.72 5.82 -7.25
C THR A 284 -18.43 5.08 -6.92
N ASP A 285 -17.60 5.58 -5.99
CA ASP A 285 -16.39 4.91 -5.54
C ASP A 285 -16.63 4.02 -4.31
N ARG A 286 -17.85 4.03 -3.74
CA ARG A 286 -18.18 3.42 -2.44
C ARG A 286 -19.00 2.14 -2.60
N ASN A 287 -20.32 2.23 -2.38
CA ASN A 287 -21.24 1.10 -2.44
C ASN A 287 -21.78 0.98 -3.86
N VAL A 288 -21.15 0.16 -4.69
CA VAL A 288 -21.44 0.08 -6.12
C VAL A 288 -21.27 -1.34 -6.65
N VAL A 289 -22.01 -1.67 -7.72
CA VAL A 289 -21.80 -2.88 -8.51
C VAL A 289 -21.08 -2.50 -9.79
N LEU A 290 -19.88 -3.03 -9.98
CA LEU A 290 -19.12 -2.87 -11.22
C LEU A 290 -19.33 -4.09 -12.13
N LYS A 291 -19.10 -3.92 -13.43
CA LYS A 291 -19.26 -4.99 -14.42
C LYS A 291 -18.02 -5.13 -15.33
N ILE A 292 -17.76 -6.35 -15.77
CA ILE A 292 -16.94 -6.67 -16.94
C ILE A 292 -17.76 -7.61 -17.81
N ASN A 293 -17.95 -7.23 -19.07
CA ASN A 293 -18.61 -8.07 -20.07
C ASN A 293 -17.72 -9.28 -20.40
N LYS A 294 -18.35 -10.41 -20.68
CA LYS A 294 -17.66 -11.64 -21.11
C LYS A 294 -16.73 -11.37 -22.28
N ARG A 295 -15.56 -12.03 -22.26
CA ARG A 295 -14.48 -11.91 -23.26
C ARG A 295 -14.25 -13.24 -23.94
#